data_AF-A0A077P9C6-F1
#
_entry.id   AF-A0A077P9C6-F1
#
_cell.length_a   1.000
_cell.length_b   1.000
_cell.length_c   1.000
_cell.angle_alpha   90.00
_cell.angle_beta   90.00
_cell.angle_gamma   90.00
#
_symmetry.space_group_name_H-M   'P 1'
#
loop_
_entity.id
_entity.type
_entity.pdbx_description
1 polymer ?
#
loop_
_entity_poly.entity_id
_entity_poly.type
_entity_poly.pdbx_seq_one_letter_code
_entity_poly.pdbx_strand_id
1 'polypeptide(L)'
;MIVGDSFTPSYLFDGIEFRGIQLASDENMLPDSMKGFAPVVSGIAQSHAQVTIKQNGYVIYQTYVAQGPFVLTDLYPTTTSGNLEIIIKEADGRERRFIQPFSAAPIMLRKDSLKYSLTMGHYRSPYSHSRKPYFFQGTLIYGLHNNLTAYGGVMLSRDYQSMVLGSGIDLGNVGSLSFDATHANTQLPSDKKSQGQAYRLQYLKALSLTGTNLTVAGYRYSTKGFYDFDDANHADNLNSNNRLFGRINKKSKLQVQVNQILGDFGGLYVTAFQQDYWGQSGHERGLGAGYNMSHRGINYGLNYTYSRTPGSGNHDQLFSFSVHVPLDRWLKNSWASYSLTSGKNSPTSQQVSLNGTVLEDNNLHYSLQQSYTNQGDGVSGNIYAGYKGAYGRLNAGYNYQHHGKQLNYGISGGIIAHPYGLTFSQELGETAVLVRAEGAKGVKVANNTGVTTDWNGYAVVPYASSYRKNRVALDPHSFADDVDINTQFVVPTKGALTLANFQTRVGSRVLMFLSYQGQPVPFGAIATLEKQHDLDKSNSTIVSSVGQAYFTGMPARGKLQVKWGSQNAKTCLANYTLPEKQTLSGHPLSGIYTMKVNCE
;
A
#
# COMPACT_ATOMS: atom_id res chain seq x y z
N MET A 1 4.17 -20.18 -1.18
CA MET A 1 3.83 -21.28 -0.26
C MET A 1 4.03 -20.79 1.16
N ILE A 2 3.12 -21.11 2.08
CA ILE A 2 3.20 -20.77 3.50
C ILE A 2 3.20 -22.08 4.30
N VAL A 3 4.05 -22.16 5.31
CA VAL A 3 4.11 -23.29 6.25
C VAL A 3 4.08 -22.72 7.68
N GLY A 4 3.16 -23.21 8.51
CA GLY A 4 2.97 -22.72 9.88
C GLY A 4 1.59 -22.11 10.08
N ASP A 5 1.53 -21.07 10.92
CA ASP A 5 0.29 -20.38 11.25
C ASP A 5 -0.09 -19.37 10.16
N SER A 6 -1.31 -19.44 9.65
CA SER A 6 -1.82 -18.49 8.66
C SER A 6 -3.35 -18.49 8.61
N PHE A 7 -3.90 -17.71 7.68
CA PHE A 7 -5.34 -17.64 7.41
C PHE A 7 -5.63 -18.13 5.98
N THR A 8 -6.75 -18.82 5.81
CA THR A 8 -7.23 -19.15 4.46
C THR A 8 -7.75 -17.89 3.76
N PRO A 9 -7.56 -17.77 2.43
CA PRO A 9 -8.15 -16.66 1.69
C PRO A 9 -9.68 -16.76 1.67
N SER A 10 -10.35 -15.66 2.02
CA SER A 10 -11.81 -15.57 2.07
C SER A 10 -12.46 -15.32 0.71
N TYR A 11 -11.99 -16.00 -0.35
CA TYR A 11 -12.52 -15.77 -1.71
C TYR A 11 -13.92 -16.37 -1.88
N LEU A 12 -14.10 -17.62 -1.47
CA LEU A 12 -15.33 -18.39 -1.66
C LEU A 12 -15.95 -18.84 -0.33
N PHE A 13 -15.11 -19.33 0.59
CA PHE A 13 -15.49 -19.66 1.97
C PHE A 13 -15.09 -18.53 2.92
N ASP A 14 -15.63 -18.55 4.13
CA ASP A 14 -15.20 -17.65 5.20
C ASP A 14 -13.72 -17.95 5.58
N GLY A 15 -12.94 -16.91 5.88
CA GLY A 15 -11.53 -17.04 6.24
C GLY A 15 -11.36 -17.66 7.63
N ILE A 16 -10.50 -18.68 7.72
CA ILE A 16 -10.24 -19.44 8.95
C ILE A 16 -8.75 -19.43 9.30
N GLU A 17 -8.45 -19.38 10.59
CA GLU A 17 -7.08 -19.55 11.10
C GLU A 17 -6.69 -21.03 11.07
N PHE A 18 -5.48 -21.33 10.64
CA PHE A 18 -4.97 -22.69 10.61
C PHE A 18 -3.48 -22.75 10.89
N ARG A 19 -3.02 -23.94 11.28
CA ARG A 19 -1.60 -24.32 11.28
C ARG A 19 -1.39 -25.44 10.26
N GLY A 20 -0.60 -25.20 9.23
CA GLY A 20 -0.39 -26.20 8.18
C GLY A 20 0.37 -25.67 6.98
N ILE A 21 -0.01 -26.15 5.79
CA ILE A 21 0.61 -25.81 4.52
C ILE A 21 -0.43 -25.15 3.62
N GLN A 22 -0.04 -24.05 2.98
CA GLN A 22 -0.85 -23.39 1.97
C GLN A 22 -0.04 -23.08 0.71
N LEU A 23 -0.60 -23.45 -0.43
CA LEU A 23 -0.14 -23.06 -1.75
C LEU A 23 -1.23 -22.22 -2.41
N ALA A 24 -0.97 -20.93 -2.60
CA ALA A 24 -1.90 -20.01 -3.24
C ALA A 24 -1.19 -19.16 -4.30
N SER A 25 -1.92 -18.78 -5.34
CA SER A 25 -1.47 -17.80 -6.32
C SER A 25 -1.34 -16.41 -5.67
N ASP A 26 -0.26 -15.68 -5.97
CA ASP A 26 -0.04 -14.31 -5.50
C ASP A 26 -0.19 -13.30 -6.66
N GLU A 27 -1.26 -12.51 -6.63
CA GLU A 27 -1.52 -11.47 -7.64
C GLU A 27 -0.47 -10.35 -7.63
N ASN A 28 0.35 -10.22 -6.58
CA ASN A 28 1.43 -9.24 -6.54
C ASN A 28 2.55 -9.56 -7.53
N MET A 29 2.69 -10.83 -7.93
CA MET A 29 3.65 -11.24 -8.96
C MET A 29 3.24 -10.76 -10.36
N LEU A 30 1.94 -10.54 -10.60
CA LEU A 30 1.47 -9.96 -11.87
C LEU A 30 1.86 -8.47 -11.93
N PRO A 31 2.23 -7.93 -13.10
CA PRO A 31 2.32 -6.49 -13.34
C PRO A 31 1.04 -5.76 -12.89
N ASP A 32 1.17 -4.51 -12.45
CA ASP A 32 0.02 -3.74 -11.96
C ASP A 32 -1.06 -3.52 -13.04
N SER A 33 -0.65 -3.48 -14.30
CA SER A 33 -1.54 -3.45 -15.47
C SER A 33 -2.35 -4.73 -15.67
N MET A 34 -2.04 -5.83 -14.98
CA MET A 34 -2.74 -7.12 -15.06
C MET A 34 -3.42 -7.51 -13.74
N LYS A 35 -3.34 -6.67 -12.70
CA LYS A 35 -4.06 -6.90 -11.45
C LYS A 35 -5.55 -6.61 -11.61
N GLY A 36 -6.35 -7.34 -10.83
CA GLY A 36 -7.81 -7.19 -10.78
C GLY A 36 -8.48 -7.40 -12.13
N PHE A 37 -9.80 -7.16 -12.16
CA PHE A 37 -10.54 -7.17 -13.41
C PHE A 37 -10.41 -5.81 -14.12
N ALA A 38 -9.98 -5.85 -15.38
CA ALA A 38 -10.23 -4.80 -16.35
C ALA A 38 -10.72 -5.49 -17.63
N PRO A 39 -11.71 -4.91 -18.34
CA PRO A 39 -12.20 -5.51 -19.57
C PRO A 39 -11.08 -5.54 -20.62
N VAL A 40 -11.01 -6.63 -21.38
CA VAL A 40 -10.13 -6.69 -22.55
C VAL A 40 -10.74 -5.83 -23.66
N VAL A 41 -9.93 -4.92 -24.22
CA VAL A 41 -10.35 -4.07 -25.34
C VAL A 41 -9.82 -4.67 -26.62
N SER A 42 -10.71 -5.06 -27.53
CA SER A 42 -10.36 -5.60 -28.84
C SER A 42 -11.01 -4.80 -29.97
N GLY A 43 -10.31 -4.66 -31.08
CA GLY A 43 -10.79 -3.93 -32.25
C GLY A 43 -10.02 -4.27 -33.51
N ILE A 44 -10.35 -3.59 -34.61
CA ILE A 44 -9.64 -3.71 -35.90
C ILE A 44 -9.23 -2.31 -36.34
N ALA A 45 -7.93 -2.12 -36.54
CA ALA A 45 -7.34 -0.92 -37.13
C ALA A 45 -7.18 -1.11 -38.65
N GLN A 46 -7.61 -0.12 -39.43
CA GLN A 46 -7.49 -0.16 -40.90
C GLN A 46 -6.11 0.28 -41.40
N SER A 47 -5.27 0.83 -40.52
CA SER A 47 -3.93 1.32 -40.80
C SER A 47 -3.04 1.21 -39.55
N HIS A 48 -1.84 1.79 -39.59
CA HIS A 48 -1.05 2.00 -38.37
C HIS A 48 -1.70 3.09 -37.51
N ALA A 49 -2.56 2.66 -36.59
CA ALA A 49 -3.48 3.52 -35.85
C ALA A 49 -3.00 3.79 -34.42
N GLN A 50 -3.36 4.95 -33.89
CA GLN A 50 -3.22 5.27 -32.49
C GLN A 50 -4.52 4.91 -31.75
N VAL A 51 -4.42 4.08 -30.73
CA VAL A 51 -5.55 3.71 -29.87
C VAL A 51 -5.42 4.47 -28.56
N THR A 52 -6.39 5.33 -28.29
CA THR A 52 -6.50 6.11 -27.05
C THR A 52 -7.74 5.66 -26.29
N ILE A 53 -7.58 5.29 -25.03
CA ILE A 53 -8.67 4.88 -24.14
C ILE A 53 -8.82 5.94 -23.06
N LYS A 54 -10.02 6.47 -22.94
CA LYS A 54 -10.40 7.45 -21.94
C LYS A 54 -11.37 6.86 -20.93
N GLN A 55 -11.27 7.32 -19.69
CA GLN A 55 -12.23 7.04 -18.64
C GLN A 55 -12.55 8.33 -17.89
N ASN A 56 -13.84 8.63 -17.72
CA ASN A 56 -14.31 9.90 -17.15
C ASN A 56 -13.68 11.15 -17.81
N GLY A 57 -13.43 11.09 -19.13
CA GLY A 57 -12.81 12.17 -19.91
C GLY A 57 -11.28 12.22 -19.90
N TYR A 58 -10.60 11.50 -19.00
CA TYR A 58 -9.14 11.45 -18.91
C TYR A 58 -8.56 10.30 -19.73
N VAL A 59 -7.43 10.51 -20.40
CA VAL A 59 -6.71 9.43 -21.09
C VAL A 59 -6.05 8.52 -20.04
N ILE A 60 -6.47 7.26 -20.01
CA ILE A 60 -5.91 6.24 -19.09
C ILE A 60 -4.93 5.30 -19.79
N TYR A 61 -4.99 5.21 -21.12
CA TYR A 61 -4.13 4.35 -21.91
C TYR A 61 -4.00 4.90 -23.33
N GLN A 62 -2.79 4.84 -23.89
CA GLN A 62 -2.53 5.28 -25.27
C GLN A 62 -1.38 4.48 -25.86
N THR A 63 -1.62 3.83 -27.00
CA THR A 63 -0.60 3.05 -27.71
C THR A 63 -0.81 3.12 -29.22
N TYR A 64 0.19 2.68 -30.00
CA TYR A 64 0.08 2.49 -31.45
C TYR A 64 -0.09 1.00 -31.76
N VAL A 65 -0.99 0.68 -32.69
CA VAL A 65 -1.25 -0.68 -33.15
C VAL A 65 -1.00 -0.78 -34.65
N ALA A 66 -0.51 -1.95 -35.08
CA ALA A 66 -0.36 -2.24 -36.50
C ALA A 66 -1.73 -2.35 -37.21
N GLN A 67 -1.71 -2.28 -38.54
CA GLN A 67 -2.89 -2.54 -39.36
C GLN A 67 -3.40 -3.98 -39.11
N GLY A 68 -4.69 -4.13 -38.83
CA GLY A 68 -5.32 -5.41 -38.55
C GLY A 68 -6.01 -5.47 -37.17
N PRO A 69 -6.45 -6.68 -36.76
CA PRO A 69 -7.04 -6.88 -35.44
C PRO A 69 -6.02 -6.66 -34.33
N PHE A 70 -6.43 -6.01 -33.24
CA PHE A 70 -5.62 -5.81 -32.04
C PHE A 70 -6.42 -6.18 -30.76
N VAL A 71 -5.69 -6.56 -29.72
CA VAL A 71 -6.23 -6.87 -28.39
C VAL A 71 -5.33 -6.21 -27.34
N LEU A 72 -5.92 -5.42 -26.45
CA LEU A 72 -5.26 -4.75 -25.34
C LEU A 72 -5.68 -5.40 -24.03
N THR A 73 -4.70 -6.00 -23.33
CA THR A 73 -4.91 -6.75 -22.08
C THR A 73 -4.25 -6.09 -20.87
N ASP A 74 -3.55 -4.97 -21.05
CA ASP A 74 -2.69 -4.27 -20.11
C ASP A 74 -3.29 -2.95 -19.58
N LEU A 75 -4.62 -2.87 -19.56
CA LEU A 75 -5.33 -1.77 -18.92
C LEU A 75 -5.21 -1.85 -17.40
N TYR A 76 -4.78 -0.77 -16.76
CA TYR A 76 -4.78 -0.66 -15.31
C TYR A 76 -6.23 -0.65 -14.77
N PRO A 77 -6.54 -1.39 -13.68
CA PRO A 77 -7.84 -1.33 -13.03
C PRO A 77 -7.97 0.01 -12.27
N THR A 78 -8.27 1.09 -12.98
CA THR A 78 -8.38 2.44 -12.41
C THR A 78 -9.63 2.63 -11.56
N THR A 79 -10.70 1.86 -11.83
CA THR A 79 -11.95 1.82 -11.05
C THR A 79 -12.57 0.43 -11.11
N THR A 80 -13.47 0.12 -10.17
CA THR A 80 -14.25 -1.14 -10.19
C THR A 80 -15.42 -1.13 -11.17
N SER A 81 -15.71 0.03 -11.78
CA SER A 81 -16.75 0.19 -12.81
C SER A 81 -16.68 1.56 -13.49
N GLY A 82 -17.23 1.67 -14.69
CA GLY A 82 -17.28 2.91 -15.48
C GLY A 82 -17.30 2.65 -16.98
N ASN A 83 -17.46 3.72 -17.77
CA ASN A 83 -17.41 3.64 -19.23
C ASN A 83 -15.98 3.91 -19.73
N LEU A 84 -15.47 3.03 -20.58
CA LEU A 84 -14.25 3.27 -21.36
C LEU A 84 -14.66 3.85 -22.72
N GLU A 85 -14.18 5.04 -23.06
CA GLU A 85 -14.29 5.59 -24.41
C GLU A 85 -13.02 5.20 -25.18
N ILE A 86 -13.17 4.40 -26.23
CA ILE A 86 -12.08 3.95 -27.08
C ILE A 86 -12.10 4.77 -28.36
N ILE A 87 -10.98 5.42 -28.64
CA ILE A 87 -10.76 6.26 -29.82
C ILE A 87 -9.64 5.62 -30.64
N ILE A 88 -9.94 5.18 -31.85
CA ILE A 88 -8.97 4.66 -32.82
C ILE A 88 -8.75 5.75 -33.86
N LYS A 89 -7.57 6.35 -33.87
CA LYS A 89 -7.16 7.35 -34.86
C LYS A 89 -6.28 6.69 -35.92
N GLU A 90 -6.82 6.55 -37.12
CA GLU A 90 -6.13 5.97 -38.28
C GLU A 90 -5.05 6.92 -38.82
N ALA A 91 -4.14 6.41 -39.64
CA ALA A 91 -3.03 7.18 -40.23
C ALA A 91 -3.50 8.35 -41.13
N ASP A 92 -4.70 8.23 -41.71
CA ASP A 92 -5.36 9.28 -42.51
C ASP A 92 -6.07 10.35 -41.66
N GLY A 93 -6.01 10.23 -40.33
CA GLY A 93 -6.62 11.16 -39.38
C GLY A 93 -8.08 10.87 -39.07
N ARG A 94 -8.73 9.87 -39.69
CA ARG A 94 -10.09 9.45 -39.31
C ARG A 94 -10.08 8.87 -37.90
N GLU A 95 -11.03 9.30 -37.08
CA GLU A 95 -11.23 8.80 -35.74
C GLU A 95 -12.50 7.94 -35.66
N ARG A 96 -12.36 6.75 -35.09
CA ARG A 96 -13.48 5.87 -34.74
C ARG A 96 -13.62 5.83 -33.23
N ARG A 97 -14.82 6.09 -32.74
CA ARG A 97 -15.10 6.15 -31.30
C ARG A 97 -16.17 5.13 -30.94
N PHE A 98 -15.93 4.37 -29.88
CA PHE A 98 -16.95 3.50 -29.29
C PHE A 98 -16.77 3.44 -27.78
N ILE A 99 -17.87 3.17 -27.08
CA ILE A 99 -17.88 3.11 -25.62
C ILE A 99 -18.02 1.65 -25.21
N GLN A 100 -17.08 1.18 -24.38
CA GLN A 100 -17.15 -0.13 -23.73
C GLN A 100 -17.44 0.10 -22.24
N PRO A 101 -18.68 -0.12 -21.79
CA PRO A 101 -19.01 -0.09 -20.38
C PRO A 101 -18.45 -1.33 -19.69
N PHE A 102 -17.99 -1.18 -18.44
CA PHE A 102 -17.63 -2.32 -17.61
C PHE A 102 -18.02 -2.12 -16.15
N SER A 103 -18.23 -3.23 -15.48
CA SER A 103 -18.38 -3.32 -14.04
C SER A 103 -17.76 -4.63 -13.57
N ALA A 104 -16.97 -4.58 -12.51
CA ALA A 104 -16.27 -5.74 -11.99
C ALA A 104 -16.90 -6.20 -10.68
N ALA A 105 -17.57 -7.35 -10.66
CA ALA A 105 -17.90 -7.96 -9.37
C ALA A 105 -16.58 -8.34 -8.67
N PRO A 106 -16.46 -8.23 -7.33
CA PRO A 106 -15.20 -8.46 -6.61
C PRO A 106 -14.52 -9.82 -6.87
N ILE A 107 -15.27 -10.82 -7.35
CA ILE A 107 -14.79 -12.17 -7.65
C ILE A 107 -14.30 -12.37 -9.10
N MET A 108 -14.54 -11.40 -9.98
CA MET A 108 -14.21 -11.53 -11.41
C MET A 108 -12.71 -11.44 -11.67
N LEU A 109 -12.25 -12.26 -12.61
CA LEU A 109 -10.88 -12.26 -13.12
C LEU A 109 -10.88 -11.93 -14.62
N ARG A 110 -9.74 -11.43 -15.11
CA ARG A 110 -9.54 -11.27 -16.55
C ARG A 110 -9.56 -12.62 -17.25
N LYS A 111 -9.87 -12.59 -18.54
CA LYS A 111 -9.81 -13.78 -19.39
C LYS A 111 -8.44 -14.47 -19.24
N ASP A 112 -8.46 -15.79 -19.16
CA ASP A 112 -7.29 -16.67 -19.03
C ASP A 112 -6.47 -16.47 -17.73
N SER A 113 -6.98 -15.67 -16.78
CA SER A 113 -6.39 -15.53 -15.45
C SER A 113 -6.92 -16.61 -14.51
N LEU A 114 -6.00 -17.24 -13.79
CA LEU A 114 -6.28 -18.29 -12.82
C LEU A 114 -5.87 -17.86 -11.42
N LYS A 115 -6.80 -17.96 -10.47
CA LYS A 115 -6.55 -17.77 -9.05
C LYS A 115 -6.91 -19.03 -8.30
N TYR A 116 -5.99 -19.54 -7.50
CA TYR A 116 -6.18 -20.80 -6.78
C TYR A 116 -5.59 -20.73 -5.37
N SER A 117 -6.17 -21.52 -4.47
CA SER A 117 -5.62 -21.75 -3.14
C SER A 117 -5.88 -23.18 -2.71
N LEU A 118 -4.80 -23.87 -2.30
CA LEU A 118 -4.82 -25.19 -1.71
C LEU A 118 -4.27 -25.06 -0.29
N THR A 119 -5.11 -25.31 0.70
CA THR A 119 -4.74 -25.25 2.12
C THR A 119 -5.03 -26.59 2.77
N MET A 120 -4.08 -27.10 3.54
CA MET A 120 -4.29 -28.26 4.40
C MET A 120 -3.66 -28.00 5.76
N GLY A 121 -4.35 -28.36 6.83
CA GLY A 121 -3.82 -28.12 8.15
C GLY A 121 -4.80 -28.40 9.27
N HIS A 122 -4.37 -28.02 10.45
CA HIS A 122 -5.17 -28.10 11.66
C HIS A 122 -5.87 -26.77 11.88
N TYR A 123 -7.20 -26.80 12.01
CA TYR A 123 -7.98 -25.61 12.31
C TYR A 123 -7.58 -25.03 13.66
N ARG A 124 -7.46 -23.71 13.72
CA ARG A 124 -7.16 -22.98 14.96
C ARG A 124 -8.35 -22.11 15.30
N SER A 125 -8.72 -22.14 16.58
CA SER A 125 -9.71 -21.25 17.15
C SER A 125 -9.14 -20.64 18.42
N PRO A 126 -9.35 -19.32 18.65
CA PRO A 126 -8.97 -18.67 19.89
C PRO A 126 -9.83 -19.14 21.08
N TYR A 127 -10.93 -19.84 20.83
CA TYR A 127 -11.83 -20.35 21.86
C TYR A 127 -11.39 -21.73 22.36
N SER A 128 -11.35 -21.91 23.68
CA SER A 128 -10.83 -23.12 24.33
C SER A 128 -11.69 -24.38 24.11
N HIS A 129 -12.99 -24.22 23.83
CA HIS A 129 -13.96 -25.32 23.72
C HIS A 129 -14.34 -25.66 22.27
N SER A 130 -13.67 -25.06 21.28
CA SER A 130 -13.96 -25.35 19.86
C SER A 130 -13.25 -26.61 19.41
N ARG A 131 -13.91 -27.40 18.54
CA ARG A 131 -13.25 -28.51 17.84
C ARG A 131 -12.14 -27.93 16.95
N LYS A 132 -11.01 -28.64 16.89
CA LYS A 132 -9.86 -28.26 16.07
C LYS A 132 -9.52 -29.38 15.08
N PRO A 133 -10.40 -29.68 14.11
CA PRO A 133 -10.16 -30.81 13.21
C PRO A 133 -9.07 -30.48 12.18
N TYR A 134 -8.48 -31.52 11.61
CA TYR A 134 -7.79 -31.39 10.35
C TYR A 134 -8.78 -31.05 9.23
N PHE A 135 -8.35 -30.24 8.29
CA PHE A 135 -9.13 -29.90 7.11
C PHE A 135 -8.26 -29.76 5.87
N PHE A 136 -8.93 -29.85 4.73
CA PHE A 136 -8.42 -29.52 3.41
C PHE A 136 -9.39 -28.53 2.77
N GLN A 137 -8.86 -27.47 2.17
CA GLN A 137 -9.62 -26.48 1.42
C GLN A 137 -8.95 -26.25 0.07
N GLY A 138 -9.72 -26.41 -1.01
CA GLY A 138 -9.29 -26.07 -2.36
C GLY A 138 -10.24 -25.07 -2.99
N THR A 139 -9.74 -23.96 -3.50
CA THR A 139 -10.53 -22.96 -4.24
C THR A 139 -9.89 -22.66 -5.59
N LEU A 140 -10.74 -22.44 -6.59
CA LEU A 140 -10.35 -22.17 -7.97
C LEU A 140 -11.28 -21.11 -8.56
N ILE A 141 -10.70 -20.09 -9.17
CA ILE A 141 -11.42 -19.02 -9.88
C ILE A 141 -10.73 -18.86 -11.23
N TYR A 142 -11.50 -18.88 -12.32
CA TYR A 142 -10.98 -18.83 -13.68
C TYR A 142 -11.81 -17.89 -14.56
N GLY A 143 -11.13 -16.95 -15.23
CA GLY A 143 -11.74 -16.06 -16.21
C GLY A 143 -11.96 -16.79 -17.54
N LEU A 144 -13.16 -17.35 -17.75
CA LEU A 144 -13.53 -18.09 -18.97
C LEU A 144 -13.61 -17.17 -20.20
N HIS A 145 -14.14 -15.97 -20.03
CA HIS A 145 -14.34 -14.99 -21.09
C HIS A 145 -14.12 -13.57 -20.58
N ASN A 146 -14.06 -12.59 -21.49
CA ASN A 146 -13.86 -11.17 -21.16
C ASN A 146 -14.93 -10.60 -20.20
N ASN A 147 -16.11 -11.23 -20.12
CA ASN A 147 -17.21 -10.83 -19.25
C ASN A 147 -17.71 -11.95 -18.34
N LEU A 148 -17.07 -13.12 -18.31
CA LEU A 148 -17.53 -14.29 -17.56
C LEU A 148 -16.38 -14.92 -16.78
N THR A 149 -16.55 -15.03 -15.47
CA THR A 149 -15.65 -15.75 -14.56
C THR A 149 -16.43 -16.88 -13.91
N ALA A 150 -15.89 -18.10 -13.92
CA ALA A 150 -16.43 -19.22 -13.16
C ALA A 150 -15.54 -19.50 -11.96
N TYR A 151 -16.14 -19.97 -10.87
CA TYR A 151 -15.41 -20.32 -9.67
C TYR A 151 -16.06 -21.45 -8.90
N GLY A 152 -15.24 -22.16 -8.15
CA GLY A 152 -15.69 -23.24 -7.29
C GLY A 152 -14.67 -23.56 -6.22
N GLY A 153 -15.14 -24.25 -5.19
CA GLY A 153 -14.29 -24.66 -4.09
C GLY A 153 -14.86 -25.82 -3.32
N VAL A 154 -13.98 -26.53 -2.63
CA VAL A 154 -14.33 -27.62 -1.74
C VAL A 154 -13.64 -27.42 -0.40
N MET A 155 -14.33 -27.80 0.67
CA MET A 155 -13.79 -27.82 2.02
C MET A 155 -14.15 -29.16 2.65
N LEU A 156 -13.13 -29.91 3.07
CA LEU A 156 -13.25 -31.27 3.55
C LEU A 156 -12.60 -31.38 4.93
N SER A 157 -13.33 -31.98 5.86
CA SER A 157 -12.91 -32.32 7.20
C SER A 157 -13.69 -33.56 7.65
N ARG A 158 -13.29 -34.19 8.76
CA ARG A 158 -13.94 -35.41 9.27
C ARG A 158 -15.45 -35.21 9.48
N ASP A 159 -15.82 -34.07 10.06
CA ASP A 159 -17.18 -33.76 10.49
C ASP A 159 -17.85 -32.67 9.62
N TYR A 160 -17.21 -32.26 8.51
CA TYR A 160 -17.70 -31.18 7.66
C TYR A 160 -17.26 -31.34 6.21
N GLN A 161 -18.22 -31.30 5.29
CA GLN A 161 -17.97 -31.33 3.85
C GLN A 161 -18.79 -30.22 3.20
N SER A 162 -18.13 -29.35 2.43
CA SER A 162 -18.78 -28.24 1.75
C SER A 162 -18.25 -28.07 0.34
N MET A 163 -19.14 -27.72 -0.58
CA MET A 163 -18.85 -27.45 -1.97
C MET A 163 -19.56 -26.19 -2.41
N VAL A 164 -18.85 -25.30 -3.08
CA VAL A 164 -19.39 -24.07 -3.66
C VAL A 164 -19.14 -24.04 -5.17
N LEU A 165 -20.15 -23.61 -5.91
CA LEU A 165 -20.08 -23.35 -7.33
C LEU A 165 -20.73 -22.01 -7.63
N GLY A 166 -20.10 -21.21 -8.47
CA GLY A 166 -20.61 -19.90 -8.84
C GLY A 166 -20.01 -19.33 -10.11
N SER A 167 -20.59 -18.21 -10.52
CA SER A 167 -20.11 -17.45 -11.66
C SER A 167 -20.34 -15.95 -11.45
N GLY A 168 -19.45 -15.15 -12.02
CA GLY A 168 -19.56 -13.70 -12.11
C GLY A 168 -19.66 -13.29 -13.57
N ILE A 169 -20.62 -12.43 -13.88
CA ILE A 169 -20.87 -11.88 -15.22
C ILE A 169 -20.83 -10.35 -15.19
N ASP A 170 -20.11 -9.77 -16.13
CA ASP A 170 -20.18 -8.34 -16.44
C ASP A 170 -21.25 -8.11 -17.52
N LEU A 171 -22.31 -7.40 -17.15
CA LEU A 171 -23.43 -7.02 -18.01
C LEU A 171 -23.23 -5.61 -18.60
N GLY A 172 -22.03 -5.04 -18.47
CA GLY A 172 -21.66 -3.73 -19.01
C GLY A 172 -22.50 -2.59 -18.42
N ASN A 173 -23.39 -2.02 -19.23
CA ASN A 173 -24.24 -0.88 -18.82
C ASN A 173 -25.20 -1.22 -17.67
N VAL A 174 -25.56 -2.49 -17.49
CA VAL A 174 -26.42 -2.91 -16.38
C VAL A 174 -25.61 -3.10 -15.09
N GLY A 175 -24.28 -3.26 -15.16
CA GLY A 175 -23.42 -3.54 -14.00
C GLY A 175 -22.89 -4.95 -14.03
N SER A 176 -22.45 -5.46 -12.88
CA SER A 176 -21.90 -6.80 -12.75
C SER A 176 -22.61 -7.58 -11.67
N LEU A 177 -22.87 -8.85 -11.97
CA LEU A 177 -23.60 -9.76 -11.10
C LEU A 177 -22.72 -10.98 -10.81
N SER A 178 -22.69 -11.44 -9.57
CA SER A 178 -22.17 -12.75 -9.23
C SER A 178 -23.17 -13.53 -8.42
N PHE A 179 -23.24 -14.82 -8.69
CA PHE A 179 -24.10 -15.76 -7.99
C PHE A 179 -23.32 -17.03 -7.67
N ASP A 180 -23.43 -17.48 -6.42
CA ASP A 180 -22.94 -18.78 -6.00
C ASP A 180 -23.90 -19.50 -5.07
N ALA A 181 -23.82 -20.83 -5.14
CA ALA A 181 -24.51 -21.76 -4.26
C ALA A 181 -23.48 -22.63 -3.55
N THR A 182 -23.56 -22.66 -2.23
CA THR A 182 -22.75 -23.50 -1.35
C THR A 182 -23.63 -24.56 -0.73
N HIS A 183 -23.26 -25.83 -0.89
CA HIS A 183 -23.88 -26.94 -0.19
C HIS A 183 -22.94 -27.44 0.90
N ALA A 184 -23.45 -27.63 2.11
CA ALA A 184 -22.70 -28.15 3.25
C ALA A 184 -23.43 -29.33 3.91
N ASN A 185 -22.65 -30.36 4.24
CA ASN A 185 -23.03 -31.50 5.06
C ASN A 185 -22.16 -31.50 6.33
N THR A 186 -22.81 -31.30 7.47
CA THR A 186 -22.17 -31.01 8.75
C THR A 186 -22.59 -32.05 9.78
N GLN A 187 -21.63 -32.67 10.46
CA GLN A 187 -21.87 -33.43 11.68
C GLN A 187 -21.64 -32.51 12.88
N LEU A 188 -22.73 -32.12 13.53
CA LEU A 188 -22.70 -31.28 14.73
C LEU A 188 -22.06 -32.05 15.89
N PRO A 189 -21.53 -31.36 16.92
CA PRO A 189 -20.96 -32.01 18.12
C PRO A 189 -21.92 -32.96 18.85
N SER A 190 -23.24 -32.75 18.68
CA SER A 190 -24.29 -33.66 19.19
C SER A 190 -24.49 -34.94 18.35
N ASP A 191 -23.55 -35.27 17.46
CA ASP A 191 -23.63 -36.34 16.46
C ASP A 191 -24.81 -36.29 15.48
N LYS A 192 -25.56 -35.19 15.49
CA LYS A 192 -26.62 -34.93 14.51
C LYS A 192 -26.03 -34.47 13.18
N LYS A 193 -26.41 -35.14 12.10
CA LYS A 193 -26.11 -34.69 10.74
C LYS A 193 -27.08 -33.57 10.35
N SER A 194 -26.54 -32.51 9.76
CA SER A 194 -27.30 -31.38 9.23
C SER A 194 -26.83 -31.08 7.82
N GLN A 195 -27.79 -30.90 6.91
CA GLN A 195 -27.53 -30.55 5.53
C GLN A 195 -28.18 -29.22 5.23
N GLY A 196 -27.48 -28.36 4.50
CA GLY A 196 -28.03 -27.09 4.08
C GLY A 196 -27.33 -26.50 2.88
N GLN A 197 -27.99 -25.51 2.32
CA GLN A 197 -27.51 -24.69 1.22
C GLN A 197 -27.45 -23.23 1.65
N ALA A 198 -26.50 -22.50 1.09
CA ALA A 198 -26.42 -21.05 1.11
C ALA A 198 -26.32 -20.52 -0.32
N TYR A 199 -27.03 -19.43 -0.58
CA TYR A 199 -27.03 -18.74 -1.87
C TYR A 199 -26.53 -17.32 -1.64
N ARG A 200 -25.59 -16.88 -2.47
CA ARG A 200 -25.03 -15.53 -2.42
C ARG A 200 -25.21 -14.87 -3.76
N LEU A 201 -25.82 -13.69 -3.76
CA LEU A 201 -25.98 -12.80 -4.90
C LEU A 201 -25.22 -11.51 -4.60
N GLN A 202 -24.35 -11.06 -5.49
CA GLN A 202 -23.68 -9.78 -5.36
C GLN A 202 -23.83 -8.99 -6.65
N TYR A 203 -24.25 -7.74 -6.52
CA TYR A 203 -24.40 -6.81 -7.64
C TYR A 203 -23.58 -5.54 -7.37
N LEU A 204 -22.88 -5.08 -8.40
CA LEU A 204 -22.07 -3.85 -8.37
C LEU A 204 -22.39 -3.03 -9.63
N LYS A 205 -22.50 -1.70 -9.46
CA LYS A 205 -22.76 -0.77 -10.56
C LYS A 205 -22.22 0.63 -10.27
N ALA A 206 -21.35 1.16 -11.13
CA ALA A 206 -21.15 2.61 -11.21
C ALA A 206 -22.05 3.25 -12.28
N LEU A 207 -22.60 4.39 -11.92
CA LEU A 207 -23.33 5.33 -12.76
C LEU A 207 -22.49 6.60 -12.88
N SER A 208 -21.57 6.64 -13.84
CA SER A 208 -20.67 7.77 -14.05
C SER A 208 -21.41 9.08 -14.38
N LEU A 209 -22.58 9.01 -15.03
CA LEU A 209 -23.38 10.19 -15.42
C LEU A 209 -23.89 11.00 -14.23
N THR A 210 -24.33 10.31 -13.17
CA THR A 210 -24.85 10.95 -11.96
C THR A 210 -23.80 11.08 -10.86
N GLY A 211 -22.58 10.56 -11.06
CA GLY A 211 -21.57 10.47 -10.00
C GLY A 211 -21.90 9.45 -8.90
N THR A 212 -22.86 8.54 -9.15
CA THR A 212 -23.29 7.52 -8.19
C THR A 212 -22.47 6.24 -8.37
N ASN A 213 -21.82 5.78 -7.32
CA ASN A 213 -21.14 4.50 -7.26
C ASN A 213 -21.85 3.56 -6.28
N LEU A 214 -22.61 2.59 -6.81
CA LEU A 214 -23.19 1.51 -6.03
C LEU A 214 -22.14 0.39 -5.94
N THR A 215 -21.40 0.38 -4.83
CA THR A 215 -20.26 -0.52 -4.63
C THR A 215 -20.70 -1.97 -4.48
N VAL A 216 -21.63 -2.30 -3.56
CA VAL A 216 -22.14 -3.68 -3.43
C VAL A 216 -23.58 -3.64 -2.93
N ALA A 217 -24.48 -4.32 -3.65
CA ALA A 217 -25.72 -4.86 -3.14
C ALA A 217 -25.58 -6.38 -3.04
N GLY A 218 -25.37 -6.88 -1.81
CA GLY A 218 -25.11 -8.28 -1.53
C GLY A 218 -26.27 -8.90 -0.76
N TYR A 219 -26.80 -10.02 -1.22
CA TYR A 219 -27.79 -10.80 -0.51
C TYR A 219 -27.29 -12.24 -0.33
N ARG A 220 -27.15 -12.67 0.93
CA ARG A 220 -26.85 -14.06 1.29
C ARG A 220 -28.06 -14.64 1.98
N TYR A 221 -28.52 -15.80 1.53
CA TYR A 221 -29.57 -16.58 2.19
C TYR A 221 -29.05 -17.98 2.49
N SER A 222 -29.22 -18.44 3.71
CA SER A 222 -28.79 -19.75 4.18
C SER A 222 -29.98 -20.50 4.79
N THR A 223 -30.16 -21.74 4.37
CA THR A 223 -31.18 -22.65 4.93
C THR A 223 -30.89 -22.97 6.40
N LYS A 224 -31.91 -23.42 7.15
CA LYS A 224 -31.77 -23.73 8.58
C LYS A 224 -30.73 -24.83 8.88
N GLY A 225 -30.45 -25.72 7.94
CA GLY A 225 -29.43 -26.77 8.12
C GLY A 225 -28.02 -26.37 7.66
N PHE A 226 -27.84 -25.14 7.17
CA PHE A 226 -26.54 -24.67 6.70
C PHE A 226 -25.72 -24.12 7.87
N TYR A 227 -24.47 -24.57 7.95
CA TYR A 227 -23.45 -24.08 8.88
C TYR A 227 -22.17 -23.79 8.09
N ASP A 228 -21.53 -22.65 8.35
CA ASP A 228 -20.17 -22.41 7.90
C ASP A 228 -19.19 -23.28 8.73
N PHE A 229 -17.97 -23.52 8.23
CA PHE A 229 -17.00 -24.38 8.92
C PHE A 229 -16.65 -23.89 10.32
N ASP A 230 -16.56 -22.58 10.50
CA ASP A 230 -16.35 -21.96 11.82
C ASP A 230 -17.53 -22.29 12.75
N ASP A 231 -18.77 -22.09 12.31
CA ASP A 231 -19.97 -22.38 13.11
C ASP A 231 -20.09 -23.88 13.45
N ALA A 232 -19.75 -24.76 12.50
CA ALA A 232 -19.76 -26.22 12.70
C ALA A 232 -18.80 -26.70 13.80
N ASN A 233 -17.69 -25.99 14.02
CA ASN A 233 -16.68 -26.32 15.03
C ASN A 233 -16.89 -25.60 16.37
N HIS A 234 -17.82 -24.64 16.42
CA HIS A 234 -18.19 -23.87 17.63
C HIS A 234 -19.56 -24.25 18.21
N ALA A 235 -20.30 -25.17 17.58
CA ALA A 235 -21.70 -25.49 17.91
C ALA A 235 -21.95 -26.14 19.29
N ASP A 236 -20.91 -26.42 20.09
CA ASP A 236 -21.04 -26.98 21.45
C ASP A 236 -21.59 -25.98 22.49
N ASN A 237 -21.66 -24.69 22.15
CA ASN A 237 -22.12 -23.63 23.06
C ASN A 237 -23.65 -23.44 23.11
N LEU A 238 -24.45 -24.33 22.53
CA LEU A 238 -25.92 -24.22 22.54
C LEU A 238 -26.55 -24.49 23.93
N ASN A 239 -25.82 -25.12 24.85
CA ASN A 239 -26.29 -25.49 26.20
C ASN A 239 -25.74 -24.60 27.34
N SER A 240 -24.85 -23.64 27.07
CA SER A 240 -24.39 -22.73 28.12
C SER A 240 -25.35 -21.53 28.22
N ASN A 241 -25.72 -21.15 29.45
CA ASN A 241 -26.63 -20.02 29.74
C ASN A 241 -26.12 -18.64 29.24
N ASN A 242 -24.98 -18.59 28.54
CA ASN A 242 -24.37 -17.37 28.04
C ASN A 242 -24.75 -17.11 26.58
N ARG A 243 -26.01 -16.70 26.37
CA ARG A 243 -26.63 -16.38 25.05
C ARG A 243 -25.92 -15.29 24.24
N LEU A 244 -24.92 -14.62 24.80
CA LEU A 244 -24.13 -13.57 24.13
C LEU A 244 -23.20 -14.14 23.02
N PHE A 245 -22.85 -15.43 23.07
CA PHE A 245 -21.87 -16.03 22.14
C PHE A 245 -22.30 -17.35 21.50
N GLY A 246 -23.52 -17.82 21.76
CA GLY A 246 -24.09 -18.96 21.04
C GLY A 246 -24.35 -18.56 19.60
N ARG A 247 -23.44 -18.91 18.68
CA ARG A 247 -23.63 -18.60 17.25
C ARG A 247 -24.81 -19.39 16.71
N ILE A 248 -25.93 -18.69 16.65
CA ILE A 248 -27.12 -19.13 15.94
C ILE A 248 -26.80 -19.05 14.45
N ASN A 249 -27.19 -20.07 13.69
CA ASN A 249 -26.93 -20.11 12.27
C ASN A 249 -27.61 -18.93 11.56
N LYS A 250 -26.82 -18.20 10.77
CA LYS A 250 -27.27 -17.03 10.01
C LYS A 250 -28.31 -17.47 8.99
N LYS A 251 -29.41 -16.71 8.87
CA LYS A 251 -30.51 -16.97 7.92
C LYS A 251 -30.35 -16.14 6.66
N SER A 252 -30.31 -14.83 6.80
CA SER A 252 -30.20 -13.91 5.67
C SER A 252 -29.36 -12.73 6.03
N LYS A 253 -28.60 -12.22 5.07
CA LYS A 253 -27.83 -11.00 5.19
C LYS A 253 -28.00 -10.17 3.93
N LEU A 254 -28.55 -8.98 4.08
CA LEU A 254 -28.59 -7.95 3.05
C LEU A 254 -27.55 -6.89 3.38
N GLN A 255 -26.74 -6.49 2.41
CA GLN A 255 -25.76 -5.42 2.52
C GLN A 255 -25.88 -4.49 1.32
N VAL A 256 -25.88 -3.18 1.57
CA VAL A 256 -25.97 -2.14 0.55
C VAL A 256 -24.95 -1.06 0.87
N GLN A 257 -24.13 -0.70 -0.13
CA GLN A 257 -23.21 0.42 -0.05
C GLN A 257 -23.34 1.32 -1.27
N VAL A 258 -23.70 2.58 -1.03
CA VAL A 258 -23.87 3.62 -2.05
C VAL A 258 -22.93 4.77 -1.71
N ASN A 259 -22.17 5.23 -2.69
CA ASN A 259 -21.40 6.47 -2.62
C ASN A 259 -21.87 7.39 -3.74
N GLN A 260 -22.11 8.65 -3.44
CA GLN A 260 -22.64 9.64 -4.35
C GLN A 260 -21.72 10.86 -4.32
N ILE A 261 -21.09 11.17 -5.44
CA ILE A 261 -20.29 12.39 -5.60
C ILE A 261 -21.21 13.50 -6.10
N LEU A 262 -21.22 14.65 -5.44
CA LEU A 262 -22.08 15.80 -5.72
C LEU A 262 -21.28 16.99 -6.26
N GLY A 263 -20.18 16.72 -6.97
CA GLY A 263 -19.26 17.74 -7.48
C GLY A 263 -18.72 18.63 -6.37
N ASP A 264 -18.81 19.95 -6.55
CA ASP A 264 -18.34 20.96 -5.58
C ASP A 264 -19.13 20.96 -4.27
N PHE A 265 -20.31 20.34 -4.24
CA PHE A 265 -21.10 20.16 -3.03
C PHE A 265 -20.59 18.99 -2.17
N GLY A 266 -19.53 18.29 -2.56
CA GLY A 266 -18.91 17.24 -1.76
C GLY A 266 -19.42 15.83 -2.11
N GLY A 267 -19.55 14.97 -1.12
CA GLY A 267 -19.89 13.56 -1.32
C GLY A 267 -20.74 13.00 -0.18
N LEU A 268 -21.71 12.17 -0.55
CA LEU A 268 -22.58 11.45 0.36
C LEU A 268 -22.27 9.95 0.28
N TYR A 269 -22.28 9.27 1.41
CA TYR A 269 -22.19 7.81 1.45
C TYR A 269 -23.28 7.22 2.35
N VAL A 270 -23.75 6.04 1.99
CA VAL A 270 -24.68 5.25 2.77
C VAL A 270 -24.21 3.81 2.75
N THR A 271 -24.12 3.21 3.93
CA THR A 271 -23.80 1.82 4.18
C THR A 271 -24.89 1.25 5.06
N ALA A 272 -25.54 0.18 4.64
CA ALA A 272 -26.61 -0.43 5.40
C ALA A 272 -26.48 -1.95 5.35
N PHE A 273 -26.80 -2.61 6.45
CA PHE A 273 -26.99 -4.05 6.46
C PHE A 273 -28.12 -4.46 7.39
N GLN A 274 -28.72 -5.60 7.06
CA GLN A 274 -29.60 -6.33 7.95
C GLN A 274 -29.19 -7.80 7.94
N GLN A 275 -29.09 -8.39 9.12
CA GLN A 275 -28.82 -9.82 9.28
C GLN A 275 -29.87 -10.46 10.20
N ASP A 276 -30.37 -11.60 9.75
CA ASP A 276 -31.37 -12.40 10.45
C ASP A 276 -30.75 -13.75 10.83
N TYR A 277 -31.23 -14.34 11.93
CA TYR A 277 -30.72 -15.59 12.49
C TYR A 277 -31.84 -16.60 12.68
N TRP A 278 -31.53 -17.89 12.56
CA TRP A 278 -32.52 -18.96 12.74
C TRP A 278 -32.77 -19.29 14.22
N GLY A 279 -33.96 -18.98 14.75
CA GLY A 279 -34.29 -19.29 16.15
C GLY A 279 -33.96 -18.16 17.14
N GLN A 280 -33.56 -17.00 16.63
CA GLN A 280 -33.54 -15.74 17.37
C GLN A 280 -34.65 -14.84 16.83
N SER A 281 -35.43 -14.21 17.71
CA SER A 281 -36.35 -13.15 17.34
C SER A 281 -35.63 -11.80 17.26
N GLY A 282 -36.02 -10.98 16.28
CA GLY A 282 -35.39 -9.68 16.02
C GLY A 282 -34.38 -9.72 14.87
N HIS A 283 -33.79 -8.55 14.59
CA HIS A 283 -32.89 -8.32 13.47
C HIS A 283 -31.62 -7.64 13.96
N GLU A 284 -30.49 -8.05 13.42
CA GLU A 284 -29.28 -7.25 13.48
C GLU A 284 -29.32 -6.22 12.36
N ARG A 285 -29.12 -4.95 12.69
CA ARG A 285 -29.16 -3.87 11.71
C ARG A 285 -28.02 -2.89 11.97
N GLY A 286 -27.37 -2.49 10.89
CA GLY A 286 -26.43 -1.38 10.90
C GLY A 286 -26.75 -0.43 9.75
N LEU A 287 -26.71 0.87 10.02
CA LEU A 287 -26.81 1.92 9.01
C LEU A 287 -25.78 2.98 9.36
N GLY A 288 -24.85 3.24 8.45
CA GLY A 288 -23.93 4.36 8.49
C GLY A 288 -24.21 5.25 7.29
N ALA A 289 -24.53 6.51 7.52
CA ALA A 289 -24.68 7.51 6.48
C ALA A 289 -23.79 8.70 6.80
N GLY A 290 -23.21 9.32 5.78
CA GLY A 290 -22.47 10.54 6.00
C GLY A 290 -22.36 11.42 4.77
N TYR A 291 -22.04 12.67 5.02
CA TYR A 291 -21.89 13.71 4.04
C TYR A 291 -20.62 14.48 4.37
N ASN A 292 -19.72 14.56 3.40
CA ASN A 292 -18.46 15.26 3.53
C ASN A 292 -18.38 16.33 2.45
N MET A 293 -17.99 17.54 2.83
CA MET A 293 -17.85 18.67 1.93
C MET A 293 -16.54 19.37 2.22
N SER A 294 -15.81 19.73 1.15
CA SER A 294 -14.61 20.56 1.26
C SER A 294 -14.87 21.90 0.62
N HIS A 295 -14.67 22.99 1.35
CA HIS A 295 -14.81 24.34 0.83
C HIS A 295 -13.60 25.19 1.23
N ARG A 296 -12.86 25.69 0.22
CA ARG A 296 -11.66 26.53 0.41
C ARG A 296 -10.61 25.91 1.35
N GLY A 297 -10.45 24.58 1.30
CA GLY A 297 -9.51 23.83 2.14
C GLY A 297 -10.06 23.44 3.52
N ILE A 298 -11.24 23.92 3.92
CA ILE A 298 -11.91 23.51 5.16
C ILE A 298 -12.81 22.31 4.87
N ASN A 299 -12.66 21.24 5.64
CA ASN A 299 -13.46 20.03 5.49
C ASN A 299 -14.54 19.97 6.56
N TYR A 300 -15.77 19.76 6.12
CA TYR A 300 -16.96 19.56 6.95
C TYR A 300 -17.41 18.11 6.78
N GLY A 301 -17.71 17.44 7.89
CA GLY A 301 -18.18 16.06 7.90
C GLY A 301 -19.38 15.91 8.80
N LEU A 302 -20.47 15.35 8.26
CA LEU A 302 -21.68 14.98 8.96
C LEU A 302 -21.83 13.46 8.87
N ASN A 303 -21.96 12.77 9.99
CA ASN A 303 -22.10 11.32 10.03
C ASN A 303 -23.25 10.92 10.95
N TYR A 304 -23.94 9.85 10.57
CA TYR A 304 -25.01 9.23 11.32
C TYR A 304 -24.78 7.72 11.32
N THR A 305 -24.78 7.12 12.50
CA THR A 305 -24.68 5.68 12.68
C THR A 305 -25.87 5.18 13.50
N TYR A 306 -26.47 4.09 13.04
CA TYR A 306 -27.49 3.34 13.75
C TYR A 306 -27.02 1.89 13.85
N SER A 307 -27.06 1.33 15.05
CA SER A 307 -26.74 -0.07 15.29
C SER A 307 -27.75 -0.70 16.23
N ARG A 308 -28.19 -1.90 15.87
CA ARG A 308 -29.08 -2.71 16.70
C ARG A 308 -28.64 -4.16 16.65
N THR A 309 -28.44 -4.73 17.84
CA THR A 309 -28.08 -6.14 18.02
C THR A 309 -29.33 -6.94 18.38
N PRO A 310 -29.54 -8.13 17.81
CA PRO A 310 -30.70 -8.95 18.14
C PRO A 310 -30.58 -9.46 19.58
N GLY A 311 -31.72 -9.52 20.28
CA GLY A 311 -31.77 -9.83 21.71
C GLY A 311 -31.50 -8.65 22.65
N SER A 312 -30.90 -7.55 22.18
CA SER A 312 -30.86 -6.28 22.92
C SER A 312 -32.12 -5.47 22.61
N GLY A 313 -32.81 -5.00 23.65
CA GLY A 313 -33.92 -4.05 23.51
C GLY A 313 -33.45 -2.64 23.08
N ASN A 314 -32.15 -2.37 23.22
CA ASN A 314 -31.56 -1.07 22.94
C ASN A 314 -31.05 -1.01 21.50
N HIS A 315 -31.31 0.13 20.86
CA HIS A 315 -30.69 0.52 19.60
C HIS A 315 -29.89 1.79 19.83
N ASP A 316 -28.69 1.83 19.29
CA ASP A 316 -27.80 2.95 19.43
C ASP A 316 -27.85 3.81 18.17
N GLN A 317 -27.88 5.11 18.40
CA GLN A 317 -27.92 6.13 17.37
C GLN A 317 -26.87 7.16 17.74
N LEU A 318 -25.92 7.37 16.83
CA LEU A 318 -24.86 8.35 16.99
C LEU A 318 -24.89 9.30 15.81
N PHE A 319 -24.93 10.58 16.13
CA PHE A 319 -24.75 11.67 15.21
C PHE A 319 -23.39 12.31 15.49
N SER A 320 -22.64 12.60 14.43
CA SER A 320 -21.34 13.27 14.52
C SER A 320 -21.27 14.40 13.50
N PHE A 321 -20.84 15.56 13.97
CA PHE A 321 -20.45 16.68 13.13
C PHE A 321 -18.98 16.98 13.37
N SER A 322 -18.22 17.26 12.30
CA SER A 322 -16.82 17.60 12.41
C SER A 322 -16.43 18.68 11.40
N VAL A 323 -15.49 19.54 11.81
CA VAL A 323 -14.89 20.58 10.98
C VAL A 323 -13.39 20.48 11.14
N HIS A 324 -12.66 20.46 10.03
CA HIS A 324 -11.20 20.45 10.00
C HIS A 324 -10.71 21.66 9.23
N VAL A 325 -9.94 22.52 9.89
CA VAL A 325 -9.43 23.79 9.35
C VAL A 325 -7.90 23.68 9.26
N PRO A 326 -7.32 23.67 8.04
CA PRO A 326 -5.88 23.74 7.88
C PRO A 326 -5.39 25.11 8.38
N LEU A 327 -4.34 25.10 9.20
CA LEU A 327 -3.74 26.30 9.77
C LEU A 327 -2.43 26.67 9.09
N ASP A 328 -2.11 26.11 7.92
CA ASP A 328 -0.83 26.28 7.22
C ASP A 328 -0.37 27.74 7.04
N ARG A 329 -1.33 28.69 7.01
CA ARG A 329 -1.06 30.13 6.94
C ARG A 329 -0.50 30.73 8.24
N TRP A 330 -0.78 30.11 9.38
CA TRP A 330 -0.38 30.58 10.71
C TRP A 330 0.64 29.64 11.37
N LEU A 331 0.42 28.34 11.22
CA LEU A 331 1.24 27.25 11.76
C LEU A 331 1.43 26.23 10.63
N LYS A 332 2.64 26.20 10.07
CA LYS A 332 3.00 25.31 8.96
C LYS A 332 2.78 23.84 9.38
N ASN A 333 2.11 23.06 8.54
CA ASN A 333 1.84 21.63 8.76
C ASN A 333 0.98 21.35 10.00
N SER A 334 0.09 22.28 10.36
CA SER A 334 -0.83 22.16 11.49
C SER A 334 -2.28 22.35 11.06
N TRP A 335 -3.21 21.72 11.77
CA TRP A 335 -4.65 21.88 11.56
C TRP A 335 -5.39 21.88 12.88
N ALA A 336 -6.47 22.66 12.94
CA ALA A 336 -7.44 22.60 14.03
C ALA A 336 -8.64 21.75 13.61
N SER A 337 -9.24 21.04 14.56
CA SER A 337 -10.53 20.42 14.32
C SER A 337 -11.50 20.67 15.48
N TYR A 338 -12.78 20.71 15.13
CA TYR A 338 -13.89 20.70 16.07
C TYR A 338 -14.78 19.51 15.73
N SER A 339 -15.17 18.73 16.73
CA SER A 339 -16.12 17.64 16.55
C SER A 339 -17.17 17.61 17.66
N LEU A 340 -18.41 17.35 17.26
CA LEU A 340 -19.57 17.17 18.12
C LEU A 340 -20.10 15.76 17.89
N THR A 341 -20.26 14.97 18.93
CA THR A 341 -20.90 13.65 18.87
C THR A 341 -22.06 13.61 19.87
N SER A 342 -23.24 13.15 19.44
CA SER A 342 -24.43 13.07 20.30
C SER A 342 -25.27 11.86 19.91
N GLY A 343 -25.96 11.24 20.86
CA GLY A 343 -26.73 10.03 20.59
C GLY A 343 -27.89 9.80 21.54
N LYS A 344 -28.80 8.89 21.17
CA LYS A 344 -30.00 8.57 21.97
C LYS A 344 -29.65 7.89 23.31
N ASN A 345 -28.58 7.10 23.33
CA ASN A 345 -28.07 6.41 24.52
C ASN A 345 -26.59 6.79 24.78
N SER A 346 -26.13 7.92 24.23
CA SER A 346 -24.75 8.35 24.35
C SER A 346 -24.70 9.82 24.73
N PRO A 347 -23.86 10.22 25.71
CA PRO A 347 -23.76 11.61 26.09
C PRO A 347 -23.27 12.45 24.90
N THR A 348 -23.67 13.72 24.90
CA THR A 348 -23.17 14.69 23.94
C THR A 348 -21.75 15.09 24.34
N SER A 349 -20.79 14.81 23.47
CA SER A 349 -19.39 15.21 23.61
C SER A 349 -19.01 16.24 22.56
N GLN A 350 -18.33 17.29 22.99
CA GLN A 350 -17.74 18.31 22.12
C GLN A 350 -16.24 18.29 22.31
N GLN A 351 -15.50 18.33 21.21
CA GLN A 351 -14.05 18.26 21.23
C GLN A 351 -13.46 19.29 20.30
N VAL A 352 -12.43 19.98 20.78
CA VAL A 352 -11.55 20.85 19.99
C VAL A 352 -10.16 20.21 20.00
N SER A 353 -9.50 20.18 18.85
CA SER A 353 -8.14 19.68 18.77
C SER A 353 -7.23 20.55 17.90
N LEU A 354 -5.95 20.53 18.22
CA LEU A 354 -4.87 21.10 17.43
C LEU A 354 -3.85 19.99 17.18
N ASN A 355 -3.58 19.72 15.91
CA ASN A 355 -2.65 18.67 15.49
C ASN A 355 -1.63 19.26 14.52
N GLY A 356 -0.46 18.63 14.42
CA GLY A 356 0.49 18.98 13.38
C GLY A 356 1.75 18.12 13.40
N THR A 357 2.69 18.48 12.53
CA THR A 357 4.03 17.89 12.50
C THR A 357 5.09 18.99 12.55
N VAL A 358 6.13 18.77 13.35
CA VAL A 358 7.26 19.70 13.53
C VAL A 358 8.60 18.97 13.30
N LEU A 359 9.70 19.72 13.43
CA LEU A 359 11.08 19.36 13.07
C LEU A 359 11.33 19.39 11.55
N GLU A 360 12.61 19.40 11.17
CA GLU A 360 13.06 19.59 9.78
C GLU A 360 12.48 18.54 8.82
N ASP A 361 12.29 17.31 9.29
CA ASP A 361 11.77 16.18 8.50
C ASP A 361 10.31 15.84 8.82
N ASN A 362 9.58 16.73 9.53
CA ASN A 362 8.20 16.49 9.98
C ASN A 362 8.02 15.20 10.79
N ASN A 363 9.07 14.77 11.48
CA ASN A 363 9.15 13.48 12.13
C ASN A 363 8.65 13.49 13.59
N LEU A 364 8.29 14.65 14.14
CA LEU A 364 7.56 14.76 15.40
C LEU A 364 6.11 15.18 15.13
N HIS A 365 5.18 14.26 15.35
CA HIS A 365 3.74 14.53 15.35
C HIS A 365 3.28 14.93 16.75
N TYR A 366 2.43 15.95 16.85
CA TYR A 366 1.79 16.34 18.10
C TYR A 366 0.28 16.47 17.93
N SER A 367 -0.45 16.17 19.00
CA SER A 367 -1.91 16.31 19.09
C SER A 367 -2.27 16.84 20.48
N LEU A 368 -3.02 17.93 20.52
CA LEU A 368 -3.58 18.51 21.73
C LEU A 368 -5.10 18.51 21.56
N GLN A 369 -5.81 17.88 22.49
CA GLN A 369 -7.25 17.69 22.43
C GLN A 369 -7.87 18.08 23.76
N GLN A 370 -8.96 18.83 23.70
CA GLN A 370 -9.77 19.19 24.84
C GLN A 370 -11.22 18.86 24.51
N SER A 371 -11.91 18.14 25.40
CA SER A 371 -13.30 17.79 25.20
C SER A 371 -14.14 18.00 26.45
N TYR A 372 -15.44 18.16 26.24
CA TYR A 372 -16.44 18.25 27.28
C TYR A 372 -17.59 17.33 26.92
N THR A 373 -17.94 16.43 27.83
CA THR A 373 -19.02 15.47 27.69
C THR A 373 -20.08 15.75 28.75
N ASN A 374 -21.34 15.81 28.34
CA ASN A 374 -22.45 16.06 29.25
C ASN A 374 -22.81 14.81 30.08
N GLN A 375 -23.90 14.84 30.84
CA GLN A 375 -24.39 13.72 31.66
C GLN A 375 -23.39 13.20 32.72
N GLY A 376 -22.56 14.10 33.27
CA GLY A 376 -21.68 13.78 34.40
C GLY A 376 -20.26 13.35 34.03
N ASP A 377 -19.94 13.19 32.75
CA ASP A 377 -18.59 12.83 32.28
C ASP A 377 -17.60 14.00 32.31
N GLY A 378 -18.11 15.24 32.28
CA GLY A 378 -17.33 16.45 32.52
C GLY A 378 -16.25 16.71 31.47
N VAL A 379 -15.16 17.34 31.92
CA VAL A 379 -14.04 17.76 31.07
C VAL A 379 -13.03 16.64 30.94
N SER A 380 -12.55 16.41 29.71
CA SER A 380 -11.39 15.54 29.46
C SER A 380 -10.42 16.18 28.46
N GLY A 381 -9.20 15.69 28.43
CA GLY A 381 -8.20 16.15 27.48
C GLY A 381 -7.11 15.13 27.24
N ASN A 382 -6.52 15.20 26.06
CA ASN A 382 -5.39 14.38 25.64
C ASN A 382 -4.27 15.27 25.10
N ILE A 383 -3.05 14.96 25.52
CA ILE A 383 -1.83 15.44 24.87
C ILE A 383 -1.11 14.21 24.35
N TYR A 384 -0.72 14.22 23.09
CA TYR A 384 0.01 13.13 22.46
C TYR A 384 1.16 13.68 21.61
N ALA A 385 2.30 13.01 21.68
CA ALA A 385 3.46 13.27 20.85
C ALA A 385 4.04 11.94 20.34
N GLY A 386 4.34 11.88 19.05
CA GLY A 386 4.94 10.72 18.39
C GLY A 386 6.15 11.12 17.56
N TYR A 387 7.31 10.57 17.86
CA TYR A 387 8.57 10.82 17.17
C TYR A 387 8.99 9.62 16.32
N LYS A 388 9.26 9.86 15.03
CA LYS A 388 9.82 8.88 14.09
C LYS A 388 11.32 9.15 13.90
N GLY A 389 12.16 8.36 14.58
CA GLY A 389 13.62 8.44 14.45
C GLY A 389 14.17 7.44 13.46
N ALA A 390 15.49 7.44 13.30
CA ALA A 390 16.22 6.49 12.45
C ALA A 390 16.16 5.06 13.01
N TYR A 391 16.20 4.93 14.33
CA TYR A 391 16.33 3.67 15.04
C TYR A 391 15.01 3.13 15.61
N GLY A 392 13.88 3.82 15.35
CA GLY A 392 12.60 3.44 15.93
C GLY A 392 11.61 4.61 16.03
N ARG A 393 10.49 4.33 16.67
CA ARG A 393 9.40 5.26 16.95
C ARG A 393 9.17 5.32 18.45
N LEU A 394 9.02 6.53 18.97
CA LEU A 394 8.67 6.81 20.36
C LEU A 394 7.32 7.51 20.37
N ASN A 395 6.38 7.02 21.15
CA ASN A 395 5.09 7.69 21.36
C ASN A 395 4.89 7.91 22.86
N ALA A 396 4.40 9.09 23.23
CA ALA A 396 4.03 9.44 24.59
C ALA A 396 2.73 10.22 24.56
N GLY A 397 1.84 9.95 25.50
CA GLY A 397 0.59 10.67 25.62
C GLY A 397 0.06 10.67 27.04
N TYR A 398 -0.60 11.74 27.40
CA TYR A 398 -1.23 11.93 28.70
C TYR A 398 -2.71 12.22 28.47
N ASN A 399 -3.57 11.40 29.07
CA ASN A 399 -5.01 11.54 29.07
C ASN A 399 -5.47 11.88 30.48
N TYR A 400 -6.37 12.82 30.60
CA TYR A 400 -7.12 13.02 31.83
C TYR A 400 -8.61 13.08 31.50
N GLN A 401 -9.41 12.50 32.39
CA GLN A 401 -10.86 12.49 32.35
C GLN A 401 -11.37 12.65 33.79
N HIS A 402 -12.67 12.88 33.95
CA HIS A 402 -13.27 13.15 35.27
C HIS A 402 -12.93 12.08 36.32
N HIS A 403 -12.86 10.80 35.93
CA HIS A 403 -12.64 9.68 36.85
C HIS A 403 -11.27 8.99 36.70
N GLY A 404 -10.31 9.62 36.03
CA GLY A 404 -9.00 8.99 35.87
C GLY A 404 -7.97 9.79 35.09
N LYS A 405 -6.72 9.40 35.27
CA LYS A 405 -5.56 9.92 34.53
C LYS A 405 -4.78 8.73 34.01
N GLN A 406 -4.32 8.81 32.77
CA GLN A 406 -3.55 7.74 32.13
C GLN A 406 -2.34 8.35 31.42
N LEU A 407 -1.18 7.76 31.66
CA LEU A 407 0.05 8.07 30.94
C LEU A 407 0.38 6.87 30.04
N ASN A 408 0.40 7.10 28.74
CA ASN A 408 0.70 6.11 27.72
C ASN A 408 2.10 6.41 27.17
N TYR A 409 2.97 5.40 27.11
CA TYR A 409 4.27 5.50 26.47
C TYR A 409 4.54 4.21 25.70
N GLY A 410 5.26 4.31 24.59
CA GLY A 410 5.56 3.15 23.75
C GLY A 410 6.77 3.41 22.86
N ILE A 411 7.62 2.38 22.73
CA ILE A 411 8.76 2.37 21.83
C ILE A 411 8.56 1.20 20.88
N SER A 412 8.66 1.43 19.57
CA SER A 412 8.63 0.38 18.56
C SER A 412 9.76 0.57 17.55
N GLY A 413 10.28 -0.52 17.01
CA GLY A 413 11.42 -0.50 16.09
C GLY A 413 11.72 -1.90 15.56
N GLY A 414 12.69 -1.97 14.66
CA GLY A 414 13.22 -3.22 14.11
C GLY A 414 14.70 -3.37 14.39
N ILE A 415 15.17 -4.61 14.42
CA ILE A 415 16.58 -4.97 14.49
C ILE A 415 16.82 -5.97 13.38
N ILE A 416 17.78 -5.69 12.51
CA ILE A 416 18.18 -6.60 11.43
C ILE A 416 19.61 -7.05 11.66
N ALA A 417 19.79 -8.37 11.73
CA ALA A 417 21.10 -9.01 11.63
C ALA A 417 21.39 -9.34 10.16
N HIS A 418 22.49 -8.82 9.64
CA HIS A 418 22.94 -9.04 8.26
C HIS A 418 24.46 -9.29 8.24
N PRO A 419 25.05 -9.74 7.10
CA PRO A 419 26.48 -10.07 7.02
C PRO A 419 27.45 -8.93 7.37
N TYR A 420 26.95 -7.69 7.46
CA TYR A 420 27.73 -6.49 7.75
C TYR A 420 27.54 -5.96 9.19
N GLY A 421 26.72 -6.62 10.01
CA GLY A 421 26.48 -6.24 11.41
C GLY A 421 25.01 -6.24 11.80
N LEU A 422 24.71 -5.42 12.81
CA LEU A 422 23.36 -5.16 13.30
C LEU A 422 22.98 -3.73 12.93
N THR A 423 21.81 -3.56 12.31
CA THR A 423 21.23 -2.24 12.05
C THR A 423 19.85 -2.15 12.68
N PHE A 424 19.65 -1.08 13.44
CA PHE A 424 18.35 -0.72 14.03
C PHE A 424 17.54 0.07 13.02
N SER A 425 16.22 -0.08 13.08
CA SER A 425 15.32 0.56 12.13
C SER A 425 14.02 0.98 12.79
N GLN A 426 13.23 1.74 12.05
CA GLN A 426 11.79 1.81 12.30
C GLN A 426 11.16 0.41 12.17
N GLU A 427 9.92 0.26 12.63
CA GLU A 427 9.15 -0.98 12.53
C GLU A 427 9.15 -1.51 11.08
N LEU A 428 9.47 -2.80 10.92
CA LEU A 428 9.66 -3.42 9.63
C LEU A 428 8.31 -3.83 9.03
N GLY A 429 8.11 -3.47 7.76
CA GLY A 429 7.06 -4.07 6.96
C GLY A 429 7.43 -5.50 6.54
N GLU A 430 6.54 -6.13 5.77
CA GLU A 430 6.77 -7.48 5.24
C GLU A 430 7.99 -7.55 4.31
N THR A 431 8.25 -6.50 3.53
CA THR A 431 9.38 -6.43 2.59
C THR A 431 10.17 -5.16 2.86
N ALA A 432 11.48 -5.30 3.05
CA ALA A 432 12.36 -4.21 3.45
C ALA A 432 13.62 -4.15 2.57
N VAL A 433 14.29 -3.00 2.58
CA VAL A 433 15.56 -2.82 1.86
C VAL A 433 16.63 -2.37 2.83
N LEU A 434 17.74 -3.11 2.87
CA LEU A 434 18.96 -2.74 3.57
C LEU A 434 19.78 -1.81 2.69
N VAL A 435 19.97 -0.57 3.11
CA VAL A 435 20.87 0.40 2.51
C VAL A 435 22.27 0.17 3.07
N ARG A 436 23.24 -0.05 2.18
CA ARG A 436 24.67 -0.04 2.53
C ARG A 436 25.32 1.14 1.82
N ALA A 437 25.74 2.13 2.58
CA ALA A 437 26.44 3.32 2.10
C ALA A 437 27.64 3.58 3.01
N GLU A 438 28.70 2.79 2.85
CA GLU A 438 29.83 2.78 3.77
C GLU A 438 30.49 4.15 3.92
N GLY A 439 30.69 4.61 5.15
CA GLY A 439 31.28 5.93 5.41
C GLY A 439 30.32 7.12 5.24
N ALA A 440 29.11 6.92 4.71
CA ALA A 440 28.08 7.96 4.63
C ALA A 440 27.19 7.91 5.89
N LYS A 441 27.55 8.68 6.93
CA LYS A 441 26.87 8.70 8.22
C LYS A 441 25.79 9.77 8.29
N GLY A 442 24.65 9.47 8.93
CA GLY A 442 23.58 10.46 9.15
C GLY A 442 22.88 10.93 7.87
N VAL A 443 23.05 10.20 6.76
CA VAL A 443 22.49 10.56 5.46
C VAL A 443 21.02 10.14 5.40
N LYS A 444 20.14 11.09 5.05
CA LYS A 444 18.70 10.85 4.93
C LYS A 444 18.41 9.99 3.71
N VAL A 445 17.48 9.06 3.86
CA VAL A 445 16.93 8.30 2.73
C VAL A 445 15.74 9.07 2.16
N ALA A 446 15.79 9.37 0.87
CA ALA A 446 14.74 10.15 0.20
C ALA A 446 13.37 9.44 0.30
N ASN A 447 12.31 10.24 0.43
CA ASN A 447 10.92 9.77 0.57
C ASN A 447 10.66 8.87 1.80
N ASN A 448 11.56 8.87 2.80
CA ASN A 448 11.44 8.07 4.01
C ASN A 448 11.66 8.93 5.26
N THR A 449 10.56 9.45 5.83
CA THR A 449 10.60 10.31 7.01
C THR A 449 11.28 9.63 8.20
N GLY A 450 12.28 10.30 8.75
CA GLY A 450 13.07 9.90 9.91
C GLY A 450 14.10 8.83 9.62
N VAL A 451 14.22 8.30 8.39
CA VAL A 451 15.18 7.23 8.05
C VAL A 451 16.52 7.85 7.64
N THR A 452 17.55 7.60 8.45
CA THR A 452 18.93 8.02 8.18
C THR A 452 19.90 6.86 8.33
N THR A 453 21.05 6.93 7.66
CA THR A 453 22.13 5.99 7.89
C THR A 453 22.71 6.11 9.30
N ASP A 454 23.05 4.96 9.88
CA ASP A 454 23.68 4.82 11.18
C ASP A 454 25.16 5.25 11.14
N TRP A 455 25.85 5.08 12.26
CA TRP A 455 27.26 5.45 12.41
C TRP A 455 28.20 4.64 11.50
N ASN A 456 27.74 3.51 10.94
CA ASN A 456 28.48 2.64 10.03
C ASN A 456 28.05 2.84 8.56
N GLY A 457 27.06 3.69 8.29
CA GLY A 457 26.56 3.94 6.95
C GLY A 457 25.45 2.98 6.49
N TYR A 458 24.76 2.32 7.43
CA TYR A 458 23.66 1.41 7.12
C TYR A 458 22.32 2.04 7.50
N ALA A 459 21.30 1.81 6.69
CA ALA A 459 19.92 2.18 7.00
C ALA A 459 18.98 1.07 6.54
N VAL A 460 17.76 1.07 7.07
CA VAL A 460 16.73 0.15 6.61
C VAL A 460 15.54 0.97 6.14
N VAL A 461 15.15 0.75 4.90
CA VAL A 461 13.88 1.23 4.36
C VAL A 461 12.81 0.22 4.77
N PRO A 462 11.87 0.58 5.67
CA PRO A 462 10.96 -0.38 6.29
C PRO A 462 9.89 -0.92 5.34
N TYR A 463 9.60 -0.21 4.24
CA TYR A 463 8.57 -0.58 3.27
C TYR A 463 9.11 -0.54 1.84
N ALA A 464 9.03 -1.67 1.15
CA ALA A 464 9.28 -1.75 -0.28
C ALA A 464 8.19 -2.56 -0.98
N SER A 465 7.85 -2.16 -2.20
CA SER A 465 6.86 -2.86 -3.02
C SER A 465 7.44 -4.17 -3.56
N SER A 466 6.88 -5.30 -3.16
CA SER A 466 7.30 -6.62 -3.65
C SER A 466 7.04 -6.79 -5.15
N TYR A 467 7.94 -7.49 -5.85
CA TYR A 467 7.92 -7.73 -7.30
C TYR A 467 7.88 -6.46 -8.15
N ARG A 468 8.34 -5.32 -7.60
CA ARG A 468 8.38 -4.02 -8.27
C ARG A 468 9.76 -3.39 -8.18
N LYS A 469 10.05 -2.51 -9.14
CA LYS A 469 11.27 -1.70 -9.11
C LYS A 469 11.11 -0.59 -8.07
N ASN A 470 11.86 -0.70 -6.98
CA ASN A 470 11.89 0.29 -5.92
C ASN A 470 13.12 1.18 -6.14
N ARG A 471 12.90 2.49 -6.24
CA ARG A 471 13.98 3.48 -6.30
C ARG A 471 14.43 3.80 -4.89
N VAL A 472 15.68 3.51 -4.57
CA VAL A 472 16.29 3.86 -3.30
C VAL A 472 17.30 4.96 -3.57
N ALA A 473 17.04 6.13 -3.00
CA ALA A 473 17.88 7.31 -3.16
C ALA A 473 18.21 7.88 -1.79
N LEU A 474 19.43 8.40 -1.68
CA LEU A 474 19.87 9.16 -0.52
C LEU A 474 19.76 10.65 -0.85
N ASP A 475 19.38 11.47 0.13
CA ASP A 475 19.18 12.91 -0.07
C ASP A 475 20.52 13.65 -0.14
N PRO A 476 20.89 14.24 -1.30
CA PRO A 476 22.16 14.93 -1.45
C PRO A 476 22.34 16.13 -0.51
N HIS A 477 21.26 16.74 0.00
CA HIS A 477 21.35 17.85 0.96
C HIS A 477 21.82 17.40 2.34
N SER A 478 21.70 16.11 2.64
CA SER A 478 22.16 15.51 3.89
C SER A 478 23.57 14.91 3.78
N PHE A 479 24.21 15.01 2.61
CA PHE A 479 25.58 14.54 2.45
C PHE A 479 26.52 15.49 3.16
N ALA A 480 27.54 14.94 3.82
CA ALA A 480 28.71 15.73 4.15
C ALA A 480 29.36 16.26 2.85
N ASP A 481 30.08 17.37 2.93
CA ASP A 481 30.69 18.04 1.76
C ASP A 481 31.63 17.13 0.96
N ASP A 482 32.08 16.04 1.57
CA ASP A 482 33.01 15.04 1.04
C ASP A 482 32.35 13.73 0.58
N VAL A 483 31.01 13.67 0.45
CA VAL A 483 30.30 12.45 0.06
C VAL A 483 29.55 12.63 -1.26
N ASP A 484 29.67 11.67 -2.17
CA ASP A 484 28.89 11.59 -3.41
C ASP A 484 28.37 10.17 -3.65
N ILE A 485 27.11 10.04 -4.06
CA ILE A 485 26.37 8.78 -4.06
C ILE A 485 25.35 8.71 -5.21
N ASN A 486 25.36 7.61 -5.97
CA ASN A 486 24.41 7.33 -7.04
C ASN A 486 23.08 6.76 -6.52
N THR A 487 21.98 6.91 -7.28
CA THR A 487 20.70 6.24 -6.98
C THR A 487 20.78 4.73 -7.26
N GLN A 488 20.11 3.90 -6.44
CA GLN A 488 20.00 2.46 -6.63
C GLN A 488 18.56 2.02 -6.93
N PHE A 489 18.42 0.89 -7.63
CA PHE A 489 17.12 0.26 -7.88
C PHE A 489 17.16 -1.20 -7.46
N VAL A 490 16.12 -1.64 -6.75
CA VAL A 490 15.99 -3.02 -6.27
C VAL A 490 14.62 -3.60 -6.58
N VAL A 491 14.55 -4.92 -6.79
CA VAL A 491 13.30 -5.64 -7.08
C VAL A 491 13.14 -6.79 -6.07
N PRO A 492 12.63 -6.51 -4.85
CA PRO A 492 12.51 -7.50 -3.79
C PRO A 492 11.35 -8.47 -4.08
N THR A 493 11.48 -9.75 -3.72
CA THR A 493 10.32 -10.65 -3.60
C THR A 493 9.57 -10.38 -2.29
N LYS A 494 8.36 -10.93 -2.15
CA LYS A 494 7.57 -10.77 -0.92
C LYS A 494 8.29 -11.43 0.27
N GLY A 495 8.47 -10.68 1.35
CA GLY A 495 9.21 -11.15 2.53
C GLY A 495 10.72 -10.94 2.46
N ALA A 496 11.26 -10.42 1.35
CA ALA A 496 12.70 -10.28 1.17
C ALA A 496 13.26 -9.06 1.88
N LEU A 497 14.47 -9.23 2.44
CA LEU A 497 15.38 -8.15 2.78
C LEU A 497 16.41 -8.00 1.65
N THR A 498 16.23 -7.00 0.79
CA THR A 498 17.12 -6.79 -0.36
C THR A 498 18.19 -5.76 -0.06
N LEU A 499 19.42 -5.97 -0.53
CA LEU A 499 20.53 -5.03 -0.37
C LEU A 499 20.52 -3.97 -1.48
N ALA A 500 20.41 -2.70 -1.11
CA ALA A 500 20.74 -1.55 -1.96
C ALA A 500 22.17 -1.11 -1.62
N ASN A 501 23.13 -1.53 -2.44
CA ASN A 501 24.55 -1.24 -2.24
C ASN A 501 24.95 0.05 -2.95
N PHE A 502 25.28 1.08 -2.18
CA PHE A 502 25.75 2.36 -2.66
C PHE A 502 27.27 2.40 -2.61
N GLN A 503 27.90 2.62 -3.77
CA GLN A 503 29.32 2.95 -3.82
C GLN A 503 29.48 4.40 -3.38
N THR A 504 29.77 4.58 -2.10
CA THR A 504 30.06 5.87 -1.49
C THR A 504 31.48 6.30 -1.83
N ARG A 505 31.60 7.52 -2.36
CA ARG A 505 32.90 8.16 -2.55
C ARG A 505 33.11 9.16 -1.42
N VAL A 506 34.00 8.83 -0.49
CA VAL A 506 34.33 9.67 0.67
C VAL A 506 35.65 10.40 0.40
N GLY A 507 35.65 11.72 0.50
CA GLY A 507 36.77 12.60 0.19
C GLY A 507 36.35 13.83 -0.60
N SER A 508 37.29 14.75 -0.82
CA SER A 508 36.97 16.08 -1.34
C SER A 508 36.38 16.04 -2.75
N ARG A 509 35.43 16.94 -3.02
CA ARG A 509 34.95 17.25 -4.38
C ARG A 509 35.93 18.21 -5.03
N VAL A 510 36.42 17.87 -6.22
CA VAL A 510 37.47 18.64 -6.91
C VAL A 510 37.11 18.84 -8.37
N LEU A 511 37.08 20.11 -8.80
CA LEU A 511 37.05 20.50 -10.20
C LEU A 511 38.48 20.80 -10.66
N MET A 512 39.05 19.89 -11.44
CA MET A 512 40.40 20.01 -11.97
C MET A 512 40.39 20.52 -13.41
N PHE A 513 41.27 21.46 -13.73
CA PHE A 513 41.58 21.88 -15.08
C PHE A 513 42.87 21.18 -15.53
N LEU A 514 42.73 20.16 -16.38
CA LEU A 514 43.82 19.32 -16.84
C LEU A 514 44.43 19.88 -18.13
N SER A 515 45.75 20.05 -18.15
CA SER A 515 46.49 20.45 -19.35
C SER A 515 47.64 19.49 -19.67
N TYR A 516 47.89 19.26 -20.95
CA TYR A 516 48.99 18.45 -21.46
C TYR A 516 49.76 19.29 -22.50
N GLN A 517 51.08 19.43 -22.32
CA GLN A 517 51.92 20.27 -23.20
C GLN A 517 51.40 21.72 -23.39
N GLY A 518 50.80 22.30 -22.35
CA GLY A 518 50.25 23.66 -22.36
C GLY A 518 48.88 23.82 -23.03
N GLN A 519 48.28 22.74 -23.54
CA GLN A 519 46.93 22.72 -24.12
C GLN A 519 45.96 21.94 -23.21
N PRO A 520 44.65 22.28 -23.20
CA PRO A 520 43.66 21.50 -22.47
C PRO A 520 43.62 20.05 -22.94
N VAL A 521 43.46 19.11 -22.00
CA VAL A 521 43.22 17.70 -22.35
C VAL A 521 41.95 17.60 -23.21
N PRO A 522 41.95 16.79 -24.28
CA PRO A 522 40.83 16.73 -25.22
C PRO A 522 39.53 16.20 -24.59
N PHE A 523 38.41 16.66 -25.14
CA PHE A 523 37.07 16.19 -24.78
C PHE A 523 36.95 14.67 -24.88
N GLY A 524 36.29 14.05 -23.90
CA GLY A 524 36.06 12.61 -23.90
C GLY A 524 37.25 11.79 -23.36
N ALA A 525 38.35 12.43 -22.95
CA ALA A 525 39.40 11.75 -22.20
C ALA A 525 38.84 11.21 -20.88
N ILE A 526 39.30 10.03 -20.47
CA ILE A 526 38.90 9.41 -19.20
C ILE A 526 40.03 9.66 -18.21
N ALA A 527 39.75 10.41 -17.14
CA ALA A 527 40.66 10.66 -16.04
C ALA A 527 40.28 9.77 -14.86
N THR A 528 41.22 8.97 -14.36
CA THR A 528 41.00 7.93 -13.33
C THR A 528 41.98 8.09 -12.18
N LEU A 529 41.50 8.01 -10.94
CA LEU A 529 42.35 8.04 -9.75
C LEU A 529 43.17 6.74 -9.61
N GLU A 530 44.45 6.85 -9.29
CA GLU A 530 45.31 5.72 -8.93
C GLU A 530 45.26 5.47 -7.42
N LYS A 531 44.96 4.23 -7.01
CA LYS A 531 44.87 3.80 -5.61
C LYS A 531 45.68 2.52 -5.43
N GLN A 532 46.72 2.57 -4.58
CA GLN A 532 47.61 1.43 -4.30
C GLN A 532 48.19 0.76 -5.57
N HIS A 533 48.66 1.56 -6.54
CA HIS A 533 49.23 1.13 -7.84
C HIS A 533 48.25 0.45 -8.82
N ASP A 534 46.95 0.45 -8.50
CA ASP A 534 45.88 0.08 -9.42
C ASP A 534 44.99 1.28 -9.76
N LEU A 535 44.36 1.25 -10.93
CA LEU A 535 43.41 2.27 -11.36
C LEU A 535 42.07 2.04 -10.67
N ASP A 536 41.63 3.01 -9.86
CA ASP A 536 40.30 3.02 -9.27
C ASP A 536 39.27 3.41 -10.33
N LYS A 537 38.86 2.43 -11.14
CA LYS A 537 37.82 2.61 -12.17
C LYS A 537 36.50 3.12 -11.59
N SER A 538 36.25 2.94 -10.29
CA SER A 538 35.06 3.48 -9.64
C SER A 538 35.14 4.98 -9.42
N ASN A 539 36.34 5.58 -9.48
CA ASN A 539 36.60 7.01 -9.38
C ASN A 539 37.21 7.58 -10.68
N SER A 540 36.53 7.31 -11.79
CA SER A 540 36.83 7.87 -13.12
C SER A 540 35.82 8.95 -13.53
N THR A 541 36.28 9.97 -14.25
CA THR A 541 35.45 11.03 -14.81
C THR A 541 35.82 11.32 -16.26
N ILE A 542 34.92 11.99 -16.97
CA ILE A 542 35.11 12.38 -18.37
C ILE A 542 35.56 13.84 -18.41
N VAL A 543 36.59 14.11 -19.19
CA VAL A 543 37.11 15.46 -19.40
C VAL A 543 36.22 16.23 -20.37
N SER A 544 35.83 17.44 -19.99
CA SER A 544 35.01 18.35 -20.80
C SER A 544 35.81 19.01 -21.93
N SER A 545 35.13 19.76 -22.79
CA SER A 545 35.75 20.45 -23.94
C SER A 545 36.77 21.51 -23.56
N VAL A 546 36.75 21.99 -22.31
CA VAL A 546 37.69 22.98 -21.76
C VAL A 546 38.73 22.35 -20.83
N GLY A 547 38.90 21.02 -20.89
CA GLY A 547 39.86 20.30 -20.04
C GLY A 547 39.42 20.16 -18.58
N GLN A 548 38.15 20.38 -18.25
CA GLN A 548 37.66 20.22 -16.87
C GLN A 548 37.32 18.76 -16.56
N ALA A 549 37.75 18.30 -15.40
CA ALA A 549 37.43 16.99 -14.84
C ALA A 549 36.88 17.17 -13.43
N TYR A 550 35.65 16.71 -13.20
CA TYR A 550 35.02 16.75 -11.87
C TYR A 550 35.17 15.39 -11.19
N PHE A 551 35.80 15.40 -10.02
CA PHE A 551 36.02 14.23 -9.18
C PHE A 551 35.31 14.38 -7.83
N THR A 552 34.86 13.26 -7.29
CA THR A 552 34.29 13.15 -5.95
C THR A 552 35.03 12.09 -5.15
N GLY A 553 35.14 12.27 -3.83
CA GLY A 553 35.88 11.33 -2.99
C GLY A 553 37.40 11.36 -3.18
N MET A 554 37.99 12.52 -3.49
CA MET A 554 39.44 12.63 -3.73
C MET A 554 40.23 12.69 -2.41
N PRO A 555 41.31 11.90 -2.23
CA PRO A 555 42.22 12.07 -1.11
C PRO A 555 43.00 13.39 -1.24
N ALA A 556 43.57 13.87 -0.13
CA ALA A 556 44.33 15.13 -0.10
C ALA A 556 45.53 15.17 -1.06
N ARG A 557 46.11 14.02 -1.39
CA ARG A 557 47.18 13.85 -2.38
C ARG A 557 46.93 12.57 -3.17
N GLY A 558 47.25 12.58 -4.46
CA GLY A 558 47.07 11.40 -5.30
C GLY A 558 47.65 11.58 -6.70
N LYS A 559 47.53 10.52 -7.51
CA LYS A 559 47.89 10.50 -8.92
C LYS A 559 46.66 10.19 -9.76
N LEU A 560 46.55 10.87 -10.91
CA LEU A 560 45.53 10.63 -11.90
C LEU A 560 46.19 10.08 -13.17
N GLN A 561 45.59 9.05 -13.74
CA GLN A 561 45.89 8.63 -15.11
C GLN A 561 44.79 9.13 -16.04
N VAL A 562 45.18 9.84 -17.10
CA VAL A 562 44.26 10.38 -18.09
C VAL A 562 44.51 9.72 -19.43
N LYS A 563 43.49 9.15 -20.06
CA LYS A 563 43.60 8.39 -21.32
C LYS A 563 42.59 8.87 -22.36
N TRP A 564 43.05 9.16 -23.57
CA TRP A 564 42.19 9.61 -24.70
C TRP A 564 42.48 8.88 -26.03
N GLY A 565 43.18 7.75 -25.98
CA GLY A 565 43.42 6.91 -27.15
C GLY A 565 43.69 5.44 -26.81
N SER A 566 43.61 4.58 -27.82
CA SER A 566 43.80 3.12 -27.70
C SER A 566 45.27 2.67 -27.65
N GLN A 567 46.21 3.50 -28.12
CA GLN A 567 47.66 3.25 -28.09
C GLN A 567 48.35 3.99 -26.92
N ASN A 568 49.47 3.44 -26.43
CA ASN A 568 50.26 3.95 -25.29
C ASN A 568 50.70 5.43 -25.40
N ALA A 569 50.60 6.05 -26.57
CA ALA A 569 51.02 7.43 -26.83
C ALA A 569 49.98 8.51 -26.45
N LYS A 570 48.80 8.14 -25.93
CA LYS A 570 47.72 9.10 -25.58
C LYS A 570 47.24 8.92 -24.13
N THR A 571 48.22 8.81 -23.23
CA THR A 571 48.03 8.77 -21.78
C THR A 571 48.95 9.80 -21.12
N CYS A 572 48.47 10.51 -20.10
CA CYS A 572 49.30 11.35 -19.23
C CYS A 572 49.06 11.05 -17.76
N LEU A 573 50.04 11.36 -16.92
CA LEU A 573 49.95 11.23 -15.48
C LEU A 573 49.95 12.60 -14.82
N ALA A 574 49.04 12.81 -13.88
CA ALA A 574 48.87 14.07 -13.17
C ALA A 574 48.95 13.84 -11.66
N ASN A 575 49.98 14.38 -11.02
CA ASN A 575 50.09 14.41 -9.56
C ASN A 575 49.34 15.63 -9.02
N TYR A 576 48.56 15.46 -7.96
CA TYR A 576 47.86 16.58 -7.33
C TYR A 576 48.03 16.58 -5.81
N THR A 577 47.96 17.78 -5.22
CA THR A 577 47.92 17.99 -3.77
C THR A 577 46.90 19.10 -3.50
N LEU A 578 45.86 18.77 -2.73
CA LEU A 578 44.85 19.73 -2.32
C LEU A 578 45.48 20.79 -1.41
N PRO A 579 45.18 22.09 -1.61
CA PRO A 579 45.74 23.16 -0.79
C PRO A 579 45.25 23.06 0.67
N GLU A 580 46.18 23.19 1.62
CA GLU A 580 45.86 23.35 3.04
C GLU A 580 45.56 24.84 3.35
N LYS A 581 44.36 25.11 3.91
CA LYS A 581 43.84 26.37 4.54
C LYS A 581 43.06 27.31 3.61
N GLN A 582 42.03 28.05 4.05
CA GLN A 582 41.48 28.39 5.38
C GLN A 582 39.95 28.18 5.38
N THR A 583 39.39 27.42 6.34
CA THR A 583 37.99 27.58 6.80
C THR A 583 37.66 26.68 7.98
N LEU A 584 36.66 27.10 8.78
CA LEU A 584 36.11 26.36 9.92
C LEU A 584 35.91 24.89 9.50
N SER A 585 36.64 23.97 10.16
CA SER A 585 36.55 22.52 9.96
C SER A 585 37.28 21.90 8.75
N GLY A 586 38.04 22.65 7.94
CA GLY A 586 38.96 22.06 6.94
C GLY A 586 38.38 21.74 5.55
N HIS A 587 37.20 22.27 5.19
CA HIS A 587 36.57 22.13 3.86
C HIS A 587 36.35 23.51 3.20
N PRO A 588 36.40 23.65 1.86
CA PRO A 588 36.24 24.93 1.18
C PRO A 588 34.82 25.49 1.38
N LEU A 589 34.65 26.81 1.50
CA LEU A 589 33.34 27.49 1.67
C LEU A 589 32.30 27.13 0.60
N SER A 590 32.75 26.73 -0.59
CA SER A 590 31.92 26.31 -1.72
C SER A 590 31.59 24.81 -1.75
N GLY A 591 32.18 24.01 -0.85
CA GLY A 591 32.10 22.54 -0.86
C GLY A 591 32.87 21.86 -2.02
N ILE A 592 33.54 22.62 -2.89
CA ILE A 592 34.28 22.10 -4.05
C ILE A 592 35.64 22.81 -4.17
N TYR A 593 36.73 22.04 -4.22
CA TYR A 593 38.06 22.55 -4.54
C TYR A 593 38.19 22.78 -6.04
N THR A 594 38.83 23.88 -6.44
CA THR A 594 39.16 24.12 -7.84
C THR A 594 40.68 24.21 -7.99
N MET A 595 41.26 23.49 -8.95
CA MET A 595 42.70 23.54 -9.19
C MET A 595 43.07 23.31 -10.65
N LYS A 596 44.26 23.79 -11.03
CA LYS A 596 44.89 23.50 -12.33
C LYS A 596 45.95 22.44 -12.12
N VAL A 597 45.94 21.41 -12.95
CA VAL A 597 46.89 20.30 -12.87
C VAL A 597 47.50 20.05 -14.25
N ASN A 598 48.82 20.08 -14.32
CA ASN A 598 49.54 19.74 -15.53
C ASN A 598 49.83 18.25 -15.54
N CYS A 599 49.61 17.66 -16.70
CA CYS A 599 49.76 16.25 -16.98
C CYS A 599 51.11 16.04 -17.68
N GLU A 600 51.89 15.06 -17.23
CA GLU A 600 53.18 14.66 -17.79
C GLU A 600 53.05 13.46 -18.73
#